data_AF-A0A9D6IG80-F1
#
_entry.id   AF-A0A9D6IG80-F1
#
_cell.length_a   1.000
_cell.length_b   1.000
_cell.length_c   1.000
_cell.angle_alpha   90.00
_cell.angle_beta   90.00
_cell.angle_gamma   90.00
#
_symmetry.space_group_name_H-M   'P 1'
#
loop_
_entity.id
_entity.type
_entity.pdbx_description
1 polymer ?
#
loop_
_entity_poly.entity_id
_entity_poly.type
_entity_poly.pdbx_seq_one_letter_code
_entity_poly.pdbx_strand_id
1 'polypeptide(L)'
;IESLEVLEMPINMAASVGLRSSLSRRGINGSAGPQIDPGYRERVYISVFNASTLPFEVTYGMTFATVVFHRLARNASHAYDGKFQGQMTFPEEDVERMLKMEAYTLSDVIRSVGLLEDTVDKLTKTTEKMSTDLGWVRNLLFAILIALIIGLGQGLVKSWFGLAP
;
A
#
# COMPACT_ATOMS: atom_id res chain seq x y z
N ILE A 1 5.68 -19.82 -0.85
CA ILE A 1 6.48 -20.98 -0.38
C ILE A 1 5.67 -22.25 -0.60
N GLU A 2 6.34 -23.39 -0.81
CA GLU A 2 5.70 -24.70 -1.02
C GLU A 2 6.20 -25.74 -0.01
N SER A 3 5.40 -26.78 0.26
CA SER A 3 5.78 -27.90 1.13
C SER A 3 6.71 -28.89 0.42
N LEU A 4 7.53 -29.58 1.20
CA LEU A 4 8.32 -30.72 0.70
C LEU A 4 7.47 -31.99 0.57
N GLU A 5 6.37 -32.04 1.31
CA GLU A 5 5.39 -33.12 1.31
C GLU A 5 4.37 -32.93 0.19
N VAL A 6 3.94 -34.05 -0.40
CA VAL A 6 2.76 -34.13 -1.28
C VAL A 6 1.61 -34.68 -0.46
N LEU A 7 0.47 -34.01 -0.51
CA LEU A 7 -0.70 -34.40 0.23
C LEU A 7 -1.67 -35.14 -0.69
N GLU A 8 -1.96 -36.40 -0.38
CA GLU A 8 -2.95 -37.21 -1.10
C GLU A 8 -4.16 -37.50 -0.19
N MET A 9 -5.25 -36.78 -0.43
CA MET A 9 -6.44 -36.82 0.41
C MET A 9 -7.45 -37.85 -0.12
N PRO A 10 -7.99 -38.73 0.73
CA PRO A 10 -9.14 -39.54 0.34
C PRO A 10 -10.41 -38.68 0.25
N ILE A 11 -11.41 -39.20 -0.46
CA ILE A 11 -12.70 -38.50 -0.67
C ILE A 11 -13.54 -38.31 0.60
N ASN A 12 -13.12 -38.88 1.73
CA ASN A 12 -13.83 -38.82 3.00
C ASN A 12 -13.14 -37.92 4.04
N MET A 13 -12.14 -37.15 3.63
CA MET A 13 -11.45 -36.19 4.49
C MET A 13 -11.29 -34.84 3.79
N ALA A 14 -11.36 -33.78 4.58
CA ALA A 14 -10.91 -32.44 4.20
C ALA A 14 -9.77 -32.05 5.15
N ALA A 15 -9.04 -31.00 4.82
CA ALA A 15 -8.03 -30.47 5.74
C ALA A 15 -7.98 -28.94 5.70
N SER A 16 -7.44 -28.36 6.76
CA SER A 16 -7.13 -26.93 6.82
C SER A 16 -5.65 -26.77 7.15
N VAL A 17 -4.99 -25.83 6.50
CA VAL A 17 -3.58 -25.54 6.73
C VAL A 17 -3.42 -24.21 7.45
N GLY A 18 -2.65 -24.20 8.53
CA GLY A 18 -2.31 -23.01 9.30
C GLY A 18 -0.80 -22.78 9.33
N LEU A 19 -0.38 -21.52 9.23
CA LEU A 19 1.01 -21.15 9.47
C LEU A 19 1.36 -21.42 10.94
N ARG A 20 2.57 -21.90 11.23
CA ARG A 20 2.99 -22.12 12.62
C ARG A 20 3.03 -20.79 13.37
N SER A 21 2.49 -20.80 14.59
CA SER A 21 2.44 -19.62 15.45
C SER A 21 3.82 -18.98 15.73
N SER A 22 4.91 -19.75 15.64
CA SER A 22 6.28 -19.23 15.74
C SER A 22 6.67 -18.28 14.60
N LEU A 23 6.15 -18.51 13.40
CA LEU A 23 6.34 -17.62 12.23
C LEU A 23 5.49 -16.37 12.38
N SER A 24 4.21 -16.54 12.75
CA SER A 24 3.30 -15.41 13.01
C SER A 24 3.85 -14.44 14.07
N ARG A 25 4.42 -14.96 15.16
CA ARG A 25 5.07 -14.14 16.20
C ARG A 25 6.31 -13.38 15.73
N ARG A 26 6.94 -13.80 14.63
CA ARG A 26 8.07 -13.11 13.99
C ARG A 26 7.62 -12.12 12.91
N GLY A 27 6.31 -11.84 12.81
CA GLY A 27 5.75 -10.96 11.80
C GLY A 27 5.59 -11.60 10.43
N ILE A 28 5.78 -12.91 10.30
CA ILE A 28 5.51 -13.63 9.05
C ILE A 28 4.04 -14.02 9.03
N ASN A 29 3.31 -13.44 8.11
CA ASN A 29 1.91 -13.73 7.90
C ASN A 29 1.76 -14.60 6.65
N GLY A 30 0.84 -15.55 6.72
CA GLY A 30 0.60 -16.50 5.64
C GLY A 30 -0.87 -16.47 5.24
N SER A 31 -1.11 -16.53 3.94
CA SER A 31 -2.41 -16.82 3.34
C SER A 31 -2.28 -18.14 2.60
N ALA A 32 -2.76 -19.19 3.23
CA ALA A 32 -3.11 -20.42 2.53
C ALA A 32 -4.63 -20.37 2.28
N GLY A 33 -5.11 -20.93 1.18
CA GLY A 33 -6.56 -21.03 0.95
C GLY A 33 -7.28 -21.62 2.18
N PRO A 34 -8.58 -21.34 2.34
CA PRO A 34 -9.30 -21.69 3.56
C PRO A 34 -9.34 -23.20 3.85
N GLN A 35 -9.21 -24.04 2.82
CA GLN A 35 -9.42 -25.48 2.90
C GLN A 35 -8.63 -26.24 1.82
N ILE A 36 -8.29 -27.48 2.15
CA ILE A 36 -7.82 -28.54 1.25
C ILE A 36 -8.99 -29.52 1.06
N ASP A 37 -9.37 -29.74 -0.19
CA ASP A 37 -10.58 -30.48 -0.55
C ASP A 37 -10.39 -32.01 -0.57
N PRO A 38 -11.47 -32.79 -0.44
CA PRO A 38 -11.41 -34.25 -0.55
C PRO A 38 -10.94 -34.67 -1.94
N GLY A 39 -10.00 -35.62 -2.01
CA GLY A 39 -9.38 -36.03 -3.29
C GLY A 39 -8.20 -35.17 -3.74
N TYR A 40 -7.83 -34.12 -3.01
CA TYR A 40 -6.64 -33.29 -3.30
C TYR A 40 -5.36 -34.13 -3.38
N ARG A 41 -4.54 -33.91 -4.43
CA ARG A 41 -3.28 -34.62 -4.69
C ARG A 41 -2.23 -33.65 -5.24
N GLU A 42 -1.67 -32.82 -4.36
CA GLU A 42 -0.68 -31.79 -4.73
C GLU A 42 0.25 -31.46 -3.54
N ARG A 43 1.27 -30.62 -3.78
CA ARG A 43 1.98 -29.93 -2.70
C ARG A 43 1.12 -28.83 -2.09
N VAL A 44 1.43 -28.43 -0.86
CA VAL A 44 0.75 -27.34 -0.18
C VAL A 44 1.48 -26.03 -0.45
N TYR A 45 0.75 -25.08 -1.01
CA TYR A 45 1.25 -23.73 -1.32
C TYR A 45 0.74 -22.72 -0.30
N ILE A 46 1.64 -21.91 0.23
CA ILE A 46 1.30 -20.81 1.14
C ILE A 46 1.96 -19.53 0.63
N SER A 47 1.15 -18.51 0.39
CA SER A 47 1.63 -17.15 0.15
C SER A 47 2.02 -16.55 1.49
N VAL A 48 3.25 -16.06 1.61
CA VAL A 48 3.75 -15.46 2.86
C VAL A 48 4.22 -14.04 2.63
N PHE A 49 3.98 -13.17 3.61
CA PHE A 49 4.49 -11.81 3.63
C PHE A 49 5.16 -11.52 4.97
N ASN A 50 6.27 -10.80 4.93
CA ASN A 50 6.96 -10.33 6.13
C ASN A 50 6.43 -8.93 6.49
N ALA A 51 5.67 -8.85 7.57
CA ALA A 51 5.15 -7.60 8.11
C ALA A 51 6.12 -6.93 9.09
N SER A 52 7.22 -7.60 9.45
CA SER A 52 8.23 -7.05 10.35
C SER A 52 9.22 -6.17 9.60
N THR A 53 9.93 -5.32 10.34
CA THR A 53 11.04 -4.50 9.82
C THR A 53 12.35 -5.29 9.69
N LEU A 54 12.40 -6.52 10.21
CA LEU A 54 13.59 -7.36 10.21
C LEU A 54 13.52 -8.38 9.08
N PRO A 55 14.63 -8.66 8.38
CA PRO A 55 14.66 -9.73 7.39
C PRO A 55 14.43 -11.08 8.10
N PHE A 56 13.72 -11.97 7.40
CA PHE A 56 13.49 -13.33 7.85
C PHE A 56 14.12 -14.29 6.84
N GLU A 57 15.05 -15.11 7.30
CA GLU A 57 15.68 -16.14 6.48
C GLU A 57 14.79 -17.39 6.44
N VAL A 58 14.44 -17.82 5.23
CA VAL A 58 13.74 -19.08 4.99
C VAL A 58 14.78 -20.12 4.58
N THR A 59 14.95 -21.16 5.39
CA THR A 59 15.86 -22.27 5.09
C THR A 59 15.11 -23.42 4.43
N TYR A 60 15.73 -24.08 3.45
CA TYR A 60 15.19 -25.30 2.86
C TYR A 60 14.94 -26.38 3.92
N GLY A 61 13.77 -27.02 3.87
CA GLY A 61 13.36 -28.01 4.88
C GLY A 61 12.88 -27.43 6.22
N MET A 62 12.78 -26.10 6.34
CA MET A 62 12.17 -25.48 7.52
C MET A 62 10.70 -25.91 7.64
N THR A 63 10.28 -26.30 8.84
CA THR A 63 8.87 -26.56 9.15
C THR A 63 8.09 -25.25 9.29
N PHE A 64 7.16 -24.99 8.37
CA PHE A 64 6.45 -23.69 8.30
C PHE A 64 4.95 -23.74 8.57
N ALA A 65 4.29 -24.88 8.38
CA ALA A 65 2.84 -25.00 8.52
C ALA A 65 2.43 -26.25 9.30
N THR A 66 1.15 -26.29 9.67
CA THR A 66 0.50 -27.44 10.29
C THR A 66 -0.81 -27.71 9.56
N VAL A 67 -1.05 -28.97 9.22
CA VAL A 67 -2.27 -29.43 8.57
C VAL A 67 -3.16 -30.10 9.61
N VAL A 68 -4.42 -29.69 9.68
CA VAL A 68 -5.44 -30.31 10.52
C VAL A 68 -6.41 -31.05 9.61
N PHE A 69 -6.56 -32.35 9.84
CA PHE A 69 -7.43 -33.22 9.06
C PHE A 69 -8.81 -33.33 9.71
N HIS A 70 -9.84 -33.22 8.88
CA HIS A 70 -11.25 -33.29 9.26
C HIS A 70 -11.88 -34.48 8.57
N ARG A 71 -12.38 -35.45 9.35
CA ARG A 71 -13.13 -36.57 8.80
C ARG A 71 -14.54 -36.13 8.44
N LEU A 72 -14.96 -36.40 7.22
CA LEU A 72 -16.32 -36.10 6.76
C LEU A 72 -17.32 -37.12 7.31
N ALA A 73 -18.55 -36.69 7.58
CA ALA A 73 -19.64 -37.57 7.99
C ALA A 73 -20.00 -38.61 6.91
N ARG A 74 -19.80 -38.27 5.64
CA ARG A 74 -19.97 -39.12 4.46
C ARG A 74 -18.91 -38.78 3.42
N ASN A 75 -18.66 -39.71 2.50
CA ASN A 75 -17.78 -39.44 1.36
C ASN A 75 -18.30 -38.24 0.55
N ALA A 76 -17.38 -37.41 0.05
CA ALA A 76 -17.71 -36.38 -0.91
C ALA A 76 -18.25 -37.04 -2.19
N SER A 77 -19.29 -36.44 -2.79
CA SER A 77 -19.87 -36.95 -4.03
C SER A 77 -18.96 -36.75 -5.23
N HIS A 78 -18.10 -35.72 -5.19
CA HIS A 78 -17.10 -35.42 -6.19
C HIS A 78 -15.77 -35.17 -5.49
N ALA A 79 -14.71 -35.79 -6.00
CA ALA A 79 -13.36 -35.46 -5.62
C ALA A 79 -12.97 -34.11 -6.22
N TYR A 80 -11.97 -33.46 -5.62
CA TYR A 80 -11.32 -32.30 -6.20
C TYR A 80 -10.72 -32.65 -7.57
N ASP A 81 -11.11 -31.88 -8.58
CA ASP A 81 -10.67 -31.97 -9.98
C ASP A 81 -10.42 -30.55 -10.52
N GLY A 82 -9.80 -29.71 -9.68
CA GLY A 82 -9.48 -28.33 -10.01
C GLY A 82 -8.25 -28.20 -10.91
N LYS A 83 -8.02 -26.97 -11.41
CA LYS A 83 -6.92 -26.63 -12.32
C LYS A 83 -5.54 -27.10 -11.82
N PHE A 84 -5.33 -27.08 -10.51
CA PHE A 84 -4.03 -27.36 -9.91
C PHE A 84 -3.82 -28.85 -9.60
N GLN A 85 -4.83 -29.71 -9.76
CA GLN A 85 -4.77 -31.11 -9.35
C GLN A 85 -3.59 -31.86 -9.99
N GLY A 86 -2.84 -32.60 -9.18
CA GLY A 86 -1.63 -33.32 -9.63
C GLY A 86 -0.39 -32.44 -9.79
N GLN A 87 -0.45 -31.17 -9.39
CA GLN A 87 0.70 -30.26 -9.44
C GLN A 87 1.73 -30.59 -8.35
N MET A 88 2.90 -31.04 -8.81
CA MET A 88 4.01 -31.47 -7.94
C MET A 88 5.15 -30.45 -7.89
N THR A 89 5.06 -29.37 -8.66
CA THR A 89 6.07 -28.32 -8.76
C THR A 89 5.39 -26.97 -8.91
N PHE A 90 5.99 -25.91 -8.38
CA PHE A 90 5.54 -24.55 -8.62
C PHE A 90 5.44 -24.26 -10.13
N PRO A 91 4.28 -23.83 -10.66
CA PRO A 91 4.13 -23.53 -12.08
C PRO A 91 5.02 -22.36 -12.46
N GLU A 92 5.77 -22.50 -13.56
CA GLU A 92 6.67 -21.43 -14.03
C GLU A 92 5.92 -20.12 -14.27
N GLU A 93 4.67 -20.18 -14.76
CA GLU A 93 3.80 -19.02 -14.94
C GLU A 93 3.55 -18.26 -13.62
N ASP A 94 3.37 -18.98 -12.52
CA ASP A 94 3.12 -18.36 -11.21
C ASP A 94 4.41 -17.80 -10.61
N VAL A 95 5.56 -18.47 -10.83
CA VAL A 95 6.87 -17.91 -10.49
C VAL A 95 7.12 -16.61 -11.25
N GLU A 96 6.85 -16.59 -12.56
CA GLU A 96 7.04 -15.41 -13.39
C GLU A 96 6.12 -14.26 -12.97
N ARG A 97 4.85 -14.56 -12.64
CA ARG A 97 3.93 -13.57 -12.05
C ARG A 97 4.45 -13.02 -10.73
N MET A 98 4.97 -13.87 -9.85
CA MET A 98 5.54 -13.44 -8.57
C MET A 98 6.78 -12.56 -8.75
N LEU A 99 7.63 -12.87 -9.74
CA LEU A 99 8.80 -12.05 -10.08
C LEU A 99 8.43 -10.70 -10.71
N LYS A 100 7.31 -10.65 -11.45
CA LYS A 100 6.80 -9.44 -12.10
C LYS A 100 5.90 -8.60 -11.20
N MET A 101 5.39 -9.15 -10.10
CA MET A 101 4.69 -8.34 -9.10
C MET A 101 5.70 -7.40 -8.45
N GLU A 102 5.63 -6.12 -8.79
CA GLU A 102 6.21 -5.05 -7.97
C GLU A 102 5.47 -5.02 -6.64
N ALA A 103 5.93 -5.84 -5.69
CA ALA A 103 5.40 -5.85 -4.34
C ALA A 103 5.85 -4.56 -3.65
N TYR A 104 4.96 -3.57 -3.59
CA TYR A 104 5.15 -2.42 -2.72
C TYR A 104 5.25 -2.92 -1.28
N THR A 105 6.40 -2.70 -0.64
CA THR A 105 6.55 -3.05 0.77
C THR A 105 5.78 -2.05 1.63
N LEU A 106 5.40 -2.44 2.86
CA LEU A 106 4.79 -1.50 3.79
C LEU A 106 5.71 -0.30 4.06
N SER A 107 7.04 -0.52 4.00
CA SER A 107 8.04 0.54 4.10
C SER A 107 7.98 1.53 2.93
N ASP A 108 7.68 1.06 1.71
CA ASP A 108 7.52 1.93 0.54
C ASP A 108 6.25 2.79 0.66
N VAL A 109 5.17 2.22 1.20
CA VAL A 109 3.94 2.96 1.51
C VAL A 109 4.18 3.99 2.61
N ILE A 110 4.86 3.62 3.70
CA ILE A 110 5.20 4.56 4.78
C ILE A 110 6.08 5.69 4.25
N ARG A 111 7.05 5.37 3.39
CA ARG A 111 7.92 6.36 2.75
C ARG A 111 7.12 7.30 1.84
N SER A 112 6.19 6.79 1.05
CA SER A 112 5.39 7.63 0.15
C SER A 112 4.48 8.58 0.94
N VAL A 113 3.90 8.13 2.06
CA VAL A 113 3.15 8.99 2.98
C VAL A 113 4.04 10.09 3.58
N GLY A 114 5.24 9.75 4.04
CA GLY A 114 6.17 10.76 4.56
C GLY A 114 6.61 11.79 3.51
N LEU A 115 6.79 11.38 2.25
CA LEU A 115 7.08 12.30 1.14
C LEU A 115 5.90 13.21 0.81
N LEU A 116 4.67 12.70 0.94
CA LEU A 116 3.46 13.50 0.78
C LEU A 116 3.35 14.57 1.86
N GLU A 117 3.62 14.22 3.12
CA GLU A 117 3.66 15.18 4.23
C GLU A 117 4.67 16.31 3.98
N ASP A 118 5.90 15.99 3.57
CA ASP A 118 6.94 16.99 3.26
C ASP A 118 6.55 17.89 2.06
N THR A 119 5.91 17.32 1.05
CA THR A 119 5.43 18.08 -0.11
C THR A 119 4.31 19.04 0.27
N VAL A 120 3.37 18.60 1.11
CA VAL A 120 2.29 19.44 1.62
C VAL A 120 2.86 20.57 2.49
N ASP A 121 3.81 20.29 3.37
CA ASP A 121 4.46 21.32 4.21
C ASP A 121 5.19 22.37 3.36
N LYS A 122 5.92 21.94 2.32
CA LYS A 122 6.55 22.86 1.36
C LYS A 122 5.53 23.70 0.59
N LEU A 123 4.42 23.09 0.17
CA LEU A 123 3.36 23.80 -0.55
C LEU A 123 2.72 24.85 0.35
N THR A 124 2.38 24.50 1.60
CA THR A 124 1.83 25.43 2.58
C THR A 124 2.77 26.61 2.82
N LYS A 125 4.06 26.35 3.10
CA LYS A 125 5.06 27.43 3.26
C LYS A 125 5.20 28.31 2.03
N THR A 126 5.15 27.73 0.83
CA THR A 126 5.21 28.48 -0.43
C THR A 126 3.97 29.35 -0.60
N THR A 127 2.78 28.82 -0.26
CA THR A 127 1.52 29.58 -0.33
C THR A 127 1.48 30.73 0.69
N GLU A 128 1.98 30.53 1.91
CA GLU A 128 2.10 31.60 2.92
C GLU A 128 3.07 32.69 2.47
N LYS A 129 4.23 32.31 1.92
CA LYS A 129 5.19 33.25 1.37
C LYS A 129 4.61 34.04 0.20
N MET A 130 3.92 33.36 -0.71
CA MET A 130 3.26 34.01 -1.86
C MET A 130 2.15 34.96 -1.42
N SER A 131 1.35 34.58 -0.42
CA SER A 131 0.34 35.46 0.19
C SER A 131 0.96 36.73 0.79
N THR A 132 2.09 36.58 1.49
CA THR A 132 2.85 37.69 2.07
C THR A 132 3.44 38.61 0.98
N ASP A 133 3.96 38.02 -0.10
CA ASP A 133 4.46 38.77 -1.26
C ASP A 133 3.33 39.49 -2.02
N LEU A 134 2.12 38.96 -2.07
CA LEU A 134 0.97 39.72 -2.61
C LEU A 134 0.55 40.88 -1.69
N GLY A 135 0.83 40.80 -0.39
CA GLY A 135 0.53 41.84 0.59
C GLY A 135 1.23 43.18 0.29
N TRP A 136 2.49 43.15 -0.15
CA TRP A 136 3.21 44.39 -0.48
C TRP A 136 2.69 45.01 -1.78
N VAL A 137 2.33 44.20 -2.78
CA VAL A 137 1.72 44.67 -4.03
C VAL A 137 0.40 45.36 -3.72
N ARG A 138 -0.44 44.74 -2.88
CA ARG A 138 -1.70 45.35 -2.43
C ARG A 138 -1.45 46.71 -1.77
N ASN A 139 -0.49 46.80 -0.85
CA ASN A 139 -0.18 48.06 -0.16
C ASN A 139 0.38 49.13 -1.12
N LEU A 140 1.20 48.74 -2.09
CA LEU A 140 1.71 49.63 -3.13
C LEU A 140 0.59 50.19 -4.01
N LEU A 141 -0.35 49.34 -4.43
CA LEU A 141 -1.53 49.75 -5.20
C LEU A 141 -2.40 50.75 -4.41
N PHE A 142 -2.59 50.53 -3.10
CA PHE A 142 -3.29 51.49 -2.24
C PHE A 142 -2.54 52.83 -2.13
N ALA A 143 -1.22 52.81 -1.99
CA ALA A 143 -0.42 54.04 -1.92
C ALA A 143 -0.52 54.85 -3.24
N ILE A 144 -0.46 54.18 -4.39
CA ILE A 144 -0.65 54.80 -5.71
C ILE A 144 -2.05 55.41 -5.83
N LEU A 145 -3.10 54.68 -5.41
CA LEU A 145 -4.47 55.16 -5.43
C LEU A 145 -4.65 56.42 -4.57
N ILE A 146 -4.10 56.43 -3.35
CA ILE A 146 -4.16 57.59 -2.44
C ILE A 146 -3.42 58.79 -3.06
N ALA A 147 -2.23 58.57 -3.63
CA ALA A 147 -1.46 59.64 -4.28
C ALA A 147 -2.21 60.26 -5.46
N LEU A 148 -2.91 59.45 -6.27
CA LEU A 148 -3.75 59.94 -7.37
C LEU A 148 -4.92 60.79 -6.86
N ILE A 149 -5.60 60.36 -5.80
CA ILE A 149 -6.71 61.11 -5.19
C ILE A 149 -6.21 62.45 -4.63
N ILE A 150 -5.07 62.46 -3.92
CA ILE A 150 -4.48 63.69 -3.38
C ILE A 150 -4.05 64.62 -4.52
N GLY A 151 -3.41 64.10 -5.57
CA GLY A 151 -2.98 64.89 -6.73
C GLY A 151 -4.16 65.53 -7.47
N LEU A 152 -5.25 64.78 -7.69
CA LEU A 152 -6.49 65.31 -8.26
C LEU A 152 -7.11 66.38 -7.35
N GLY A 153 -7.13 66.16 -6.04
CA GLY A 153 -7.61 67.14 -5.06
C GLY A 153 -6.79 68.44 -5.06
N GLN A 154 -5.46 68.35 -5.10
CA GLN A 154 -4.58 69.52 -5.19
C GLN A 154 -4.74 70.27 -6.52
N GLY A 155 -4.93 69.56 -7.64
CA GLY A 155 -5.21 70.17 -8.93
C GLY A 155 -6.53 70.95 -8.96
N LEU A 156 -7.58 70.39 -8.33
CA LEU A 156 -8.88 71.06 -8.17
C LEU A 156 -8.80 72.26 -7.22
N VAL A 157 -8.06 72.16 -6.11
CA VAL A 157 -7.87 73.28 -5.17
C VAL A 157 -7.06 74.41 -5.81
N LYS A 158 -6.01 74.08 -6.59
CA LYS A 158 -5.25 75.08 -7.35
C LYS A 158 -6.09 75.77 -8.43
N SER A 159 -7.00 75.06 -9.10
CA SER A 159 -7.90 75.67 -10.08
C SER A 159 -8.98 76.54 -9.43
N TRP A 160 -9.38 76.25 -8.19
CA TRP A 160 -10.38 77.03 -7.44
C TRP A 160 -9.82 78.26 -6.71
N PHE A 161 -8.58 78.20 -6.21
CA PHE A 161 -7.98 79.28 -5.39
C PHE A 161 -6.96 80.17 -6.10
N GLY A 162 -6.63 79.93 -7.37
CA GLY A 162 -5.94 80.92 -8.22
C GLY A 162 -4.62 81.48 -7.66
N LEU A 163 -3.83 80.68 -6.94
CA LEU A 163 -2.48 81.06 -6.49
C LEU A 163 -1.44 80.41 -7.41
N ALA A 164 -1.08 81.17 -8.44
CA ALA A 164 0.14 81.00 -9.23
C ALA A 164 1.24 81.92 -8.66
N PRO A 165 2.51 81.61 -8.91
CA PRO A 165 3.14 82.26 -10.05
C PRO A 165 3.03 81.43 -11.32
#